data_AF-A0A4Q1RD74-F1
#
_entry.id   AF-A0A4Q1RD74-F1
#
_cell.length_a   1.000
_cell.length_b   1.000
_cell.length_c   1.000
_cell.angle_alpha   90.00
_cell.angle_beta   90.00
_cell.angle_gamma   90.00
#
_symmetry.space_group_name_H-M   'P 1'
#
loop_
_entity.id
_entity.type
_entity.pdbx_description
1 polymer ?
#
loop_
_entity_poly.entity_id
_entity_poly.type
_entity_poly.pdbx_seq_one_letter_code
_entity_poly.pdbx_strand_id
1 'polypeptide(L)'
;MANFAVAASPETIDKANKVMSTYARDGEKKEDTLLRILNIAEAEYIKGTHPELEETLRSVDATITTLIKQINGIVAGQDNRLAELKKQLDSALDEKKTALETAKAWTEETREKMENDRHAMEEERKKSEEELFRACQERAQAIRERDDARIIAKEKESNNNLLLRQMTSMEEELKGYHELKAQYTSLQEDHRDLIEKNKEDIRKMTDSLREAEQALKEAKKAYEKLSAEFTVSKAETKDLTVANTALSHQIVKLEQQALKDAGAAELALEKAVNKKEKEMDIQLRQADKENARLTAIIEQLKLQYEDHTRSVHEEQK
;
A
#
# COMPACT_ATOMS: atom_id res chain seq x y z
N MET A 1 127.54 102.39 107.51
CA MET A 1 126.33 101.99 108.26
C MET A 1 125.26 103.05 108.04
N ALA A 2 124.26 102.75 107.21
CA ALA A 2 122.98 103.44 107.24
C ALA A 2 122.08 102.61 108.15
N ASN A 3 121.82 103.08 109.37
CA ASN A 3 121.05 102.35 110.36
C ASN A 3 119.56 102.31 109.94
N PHE A 4 119.13 101.22 109.30
CA PHE A 4 117.74 100.98 108.83
C PHE A 4 116.70 101.20 109.93
N ALA A 5 117.04 100.92 111.19
CA ALA A 5 116.13 101.07 112.32
C ALA A 5 115.99 102.52 112.83
N VAL A 6 116.88 103.44 112.45
CA VAL A 6 116.92 104.81 113.03
C VAL A 6 116.23 105.85 112.12
N ALA A 7 115.87 105.50 110.88
CA ALA A 7 115.20 106.39 109.93
C ALA A 7 113.98 105.77 109.21
N ALA A 8 113.45 104.65 109.70
CA ALA A 8 112.23 104.06 109.12
C ALA A 8 110.99 104.82 109.62
N SER A 9 110.08 105.16 108.70
CA SER A 9 108.84 105.86 109.05
C SER A 9 107.96 105.01 109.98
N PRO A 10 107.15 105.64 110.86
CA PRO A 10 106.29 104.90 111.79
C PRO A 10 105.38 103.88 111.10
N GLU A 11 104.82 104.21 109.93
CA GLU A 11 104.00 103.29 109.15
C GLU A 11 104.77 102.06 108.65
N THR A 12 106.02 102.25 108.23
CA THR A 12 106.87 101.12 107.78
C THR A 12 107.19 100.19 108.95
N ILE A 13 107.45 100.76 110.13
CA ILE A 13 107.71 100.01 111.36
C ILE A 13 106.46 99.25 111.80
N ASP A 14 105.29 99.89 111.78
CA ASP A 14 104.03 99.24 112.15
C ASP A 14 103.66 98.11 111.19
N LYS A 15 103.83 98.32 109.89
CA LYS A 15 103.57 97.27 108.90
C LYS A 15 104.53 96.10 109.03
N ALA A 16 105.83 96.38 109.24
CA ALA A 16 106.83 95.35 109.49
C ALA A 16 106.54 94.58 110.79
N ASN A 17 106.18 95.27 111.87
CA ASN A 17 105.80 94.63 113.14
C ASN A 17 104.53 93.79 113.00
N LYS A 18 103.54 94.25 112.23
CA LYS A 18 102.31 93.50 111.99
C LYS A 18 102.59 92.21 111.22
N VAL A 19 103.36 92.29 110.13
CA VAL A 19 103.78 91.09 109.37
C VAL A 19 104.60 90.16 110.26
N MET A 20 105.60 90.66 110.98
CA MET A 20 106.36 89.84 111.95
C MET A 20 105.45 89.17 112.98
N SER A 21 104.50 89.89 113.58
CA SER A 21 103.56 89.30 114.53
C SER A 21 102.68 88.20 113.92
N THR A 22 102.38 88.28 112.63
CA THR A 22 101.54 87.26 111.96
C THR A 22 102.32 85.96 111.75
N TYR A 23 103.64 86.05 111.57
CA TYR A 23 104.52 84.91 111.34
C TYR A 23 105.31 84.48 112.58
N ALA A 24 105.25 85.25 113.68
CA ALA A 24 105.91 84.97 114.95
C ALA A 24 105.34 83.71 115.59
N ARG A 25 106.22 82.85 116.11
CA ARG A 25 105.85 81.67 116.89
C ARG A 25 106.13 81.94 118.37
N ASP A 26 105.33 81.36 119.26
CA ASP A 26 105.43 81.61 120.70
C ASP A 26 106.84 81.28 121.24
N GLY A 27 107.47 82.28 121.86
CA GLY A 27 108.83 82.21 122.41
C GLY A 27 109.97 82.55 121.44
N GLU A 28 109.67 82.84 120.17
CA GLU A 28 110.68 83.11 119.12
C GLU A 28 111.13 84.59 119.15
N LYS A 29 112.43 84.85 118.95
CA LYS A 29 112.95 86.22 118.90
C LYS A 29 112.54 86.88 117.58
N LYS A 30 112.28 88.20 117.60
CA LYS A 30 111.83 88.96 116.41
C LYS A 30 112.75 88.80 115.19
N GLU A 31 114.06 88.67 115.41
CA GLU A 31 115.07 88.48 114.36
C GLU A 31 114.86 87.15 113.60
N ASP A 32 114.60 86.06 114.32
CA ASP A 32 114.39 84.73 113.73
C ASP A 32 113.10 84.69 112.90
N THR A 33 112.04 85.35 113.39
CA THR A 33 110.81 85.52 112.62
C THR A 33 111.04 86.31 111.32
N LEU A 34 111.87 87.35 111.37
CA LEU A 34 112.23 88.16 110.20
C LEU A 34 113.01 87.35 109.16
N LEU A 35 114.01 86.57 109.59
CA LEU A 35 114.78 85.67 108.72
C LEU A 35 113.88 84.63 108.06
N ARG A 36 112.89 84.08 108.77
CA ARG A 36 111.94 83.12 108.19
C ARG A 36 111.05 83.76 107.12
N ILE A 37 110.58 84.98 107.34
CA ILE A 37 109.78 85.71 106.34
C ILE A 37 110.62 85.95 105.08
N LEU A 38 111.87 86.38 105.23
CA LEU A 38 112.79 86.57 104.10
C LEU A 38 113.03 85.27 103.33
N ASN A 39 113.29 84.16 104.03
CA ASN A 39 113.47 82.85 103.39
C ASN A 39 112.22 82.37 102.64
N ILE A 40 111.01 82.64 103.17
CA ILE A 40 109.75 82.31 102.48
C ILE A 40 109.60 83.16 101.22
N ALA A 41 109.91 84.46 101.29
CA ALA A 41 109.86 85.34 100.14
C ALA A 41 110.87 84.92 99.04
N GLU A 42 112.07 84.51 99.43
CA GLU A 42 113.06 83.94 98.49
C GLU A 42 112.59 82.61 97.90
N ALA A 43 111.99 81.72 98.70
CA ALA A 43 111.45 80.45 98.22
C ALA A 43 110.25 80.63 97.27
N GLU A 44 109.39 81.62 97.52
CA GLU A 44 108.27 81.95 96.62
C GLU A 44 108.76 82.54 95.30
N TYR A 45 109.82 83.37 95.32
CA TYR A 45 110.43 83.87 94.09
C TYR A 45 110.93 82.73 93.19
N ILE A 46 111.53 81.69 93.77
CA ILE A 46 112.04 80.51 93.02
C ILE A 46 110.91 79.63 92.47
N LYS A 47 109.73 79.59 93.12
CA LYS A 47 108.59 78.73 92.73
C LYS A 47 107.99 79.10 91.36
N GLY A 48 108.20 80.32 90.87
CA GLY A 48 107.72 80.79 89.57
C GLY A 48 108.72 80.66 88.41
N THR A 49 110.01 80.42 88.70
CA THR A 49 111.09 80.43 87.70
C THR A 49 112.09 79.31 87.98
N HIS A 50 111.62 78.05 88.08
CA HIS A 50 112.51 76.91 88.28
C HIS A 50 113.12 76.48 86.93
N PRO A 51 114.42 76.73 86.67
CA PRO A 51 115.01 76.54 85.34
C PRO A 51 114.99 75.09 84.86
N GLU A 52 115.01 74.13 85.79
CA GLU A 52 115.06 72.70 85.46
C GLU A 52 113.70 72.12 85.00
N LEU A 53 112.58 72.79 85.30
CA LEU A 53 111.23 72.29 84.98
C LEU A 53 110.63 72.94 83.73
N GLU A 54 111.20 74.04 83.24
CA GLU A 54 110.69 74.78 82.09
C GLU A 54 110.86 73.99 80.79
N GLU A 55 112.00 73.31 80.61
CA GLU A 55 112.28 72.49 79.43
C GLU A 55 111.36 71.27 79.34
N THR A 56 111.08 70.62 80.47
CA THR A 56 110.17 69.47 80.53
C THR A 56 108.72 69.86 80.23
N LEU A 57 108.23 70.97 80.78
CA LEU A 57 106.89 71.49 80.46
C LEU A 57 106.75 71.84 78.97
N ARG A 58 107.79 72.46 78.37
CA ARG A 58 107.81 72.79 76.94
C ARG A 58 107.76 71.55 76.05
N SER A 59 108.43 70.46 76.47
CA SER A 59 108.39 69.17 75.77
C SER A 59 107.00 68.52 75.86
N VAL A 60 106.31 68.64 77.00
CA VAL A 60 104.94 68.16 77.19
C VAL A 60 103.97 68.95 76.32
N ASP A 61 104.08 70.28 76.27
CA ASP A 61 103.23 71.11 75.39
C ASP A 61 103.45 70.81 73.89
N ALA A 62 104.70 70.55 73.48
CA ALA A 62 104.99 70.11 72.12
C ALA A 62 104.35 68.74 71.82
N THR A 63 104.35 67.83 72.80
CA THR A 63 103.71 66.52 72.70
C THR A 63 102.19 66.64 72.62
N ILE A 64 101.57 67.47 73.48
CA ILE A 64 100.13 67.76 73.46
C ILE A 64 99.73 68.37 72.11
N THR A 65 100.51 69.34 71.61
CA THR A 65 100.27 69.95 70.30
C THR A 65 100.31 68.92 69.17
N THR A 66 101.24 67.96 69.25
CA THR A 66 101.36 66.87 68.28
C THR A 66 100.17 65.92 68.35
N LEU A 67 99.74 65.54 69.56
CA LEU A 67 98.55 64.71 69.78
C LEU A 67 97.28 65.39 69.26
N ILE A 68 97.11 66.70 69.49
CA ILE A 68 95.97 67.46 68.96
C ILE A 68 95.96 67.42 67.43
N LYS A 69 97.11 67.61 66.78
CA LYS A 69 97.22 67.51 65.30
C LYS A 69 96.88 66.11 64.80
N GLN A 70 97.37 65.07 65.47
CA GLN A 70 97.07 63.68 65.12
C GLN A 70 95.59 63.36 65.28
N ILE A 71 94.98 63.76 66.40
CA ILE A 71 93.55 63.59 66.67
C ILE A 71 92.72 64.30 65.60
N ASN A 72 93.02 65.57 65.30
CA ASN A 72 92.30 66.31 64.26
C ASN A 72 92.47 65.68 62.87
N GLY A 73 93.65 65.14 62.55
CA GLY A 73 93.89 64.40 61.31
C GLY A 73 93.08 63.10 61.23
N ILE A 74 92.98 62.35 62.33
CA ILE A 74 92.16 61.14 62.43
C ILE A 74 90.66 61.49 62.31
N VAL A 75 90.20 62.50 63.03
CA VAL A 75 88.80 62.96 63.00
C VAL A 75 88.42 63.41 61.59
N ALA A 76 89.23 64.24 60.93
CA ALA A 76 88.99 64.63 59.55
C ALA A 76 88.98 63.42 58.58
N GLY A 77 89.88 62.45 58.78
CA GLY A 77 89.90 61.21 58.00
C GLY A 77 88.66 60.34 58.22
N GLN A 78 88.15 60.29 59.46
CA GLN A 78 86.92 59.59 59.81
C GLN A 78 85.70 60.31 59.23
N ASP A 79 85.62 61.63 59.34
CA ASP A 79 84.52 62.43 58.78
C ASP A 79 84.43 62.26 57.26
N ASN A 80 85.57 62.27 56.55
CA ASN A 80 85.60 62.01 55.12
C ASN A 80 85.11 60.59 54.77
N ARG A 81 85.53 59.57 55.54
CA ARG A 81 85.02 58.20 55.36
C ARG A 81 83.54 58.09 55.66
N LEU A 82 83.05 58.78 56.68
CA LEU A 82 81.64 58.75 57.10
C LEU A 82 80.76 59.45 56.05
N ALA A 83 81.24 60.57 55.48
CA ALA A 83 80.60 61.26 54.37
C ALA A 83 80.54 60.37 53.11
N GLU A 84 81.63 59.70 52.75
CA GLU A 84 81.68 58.79 51.61
C GLU A 84 80.75 57.57 51.81
N LEU A 85 80.75 56.96 52.99
CA LEU A 85 79.84 55.85 53.33
C LEU A 85 78.37 56.27 53.29
N LYS A 86 78.03 57.48 53.76
CA LYS A 86 76.67 58.02 53.65
C LYS A 86 76.27 58.19 52.19
N LYS A 87 77.15 58.77 51.37
CA LYS A 87 76.91 58.96 49.94
C LYS A 87 76.69 57.63 49.21
N GLN A 88 77.51 56.61 49.52
CA GLN A 88 77.35 55.27 48.97
C GLN A 88 76.05 54.61 49.42
N LEU A 89 75.67 54.78 50.69
CA LEU A 89 74.40 54.27 51.21
C LEU A 89 73.20 54.92 50.53
N ASP A 90 73.22 56.23 50.34
CA ASP A 90 72.15 56.98 49.66
C ASP A 90 72.04 56.55 48.19
N SER A 91 73.17 56.42 47.48
CA SER A 91 73.19 55.89 46.10
C SER A 91 72.60 54.48 46.02
N ALA A 92 72.99 53.58 46.92
CA ALA A 92 72.48 52.22 46.95
C ALA A 92 70.99 52.15 47.30
N LEU A 93 70.50 53.06 48.15
CA LEU A 93 69.07 53.18 48.47
C LEU A 93 68.27 53.65 47.25
N ASP A 94 68.77 54.62 46.50
CA ASP A 94 68.10 55.11 45.30
C ASP A 94 68.12 54.08 44.17
N GLU A 95 69.25 53.41 43.93
CA GLU A 95 69.32 52.28 43.01
C GLU A 95 68.32 51.18 43.40
N LYS A 96 68.27 50.80 44.67
CA LYS A 96 67.31 49.79 45.15
C LYS A 96 65.86 50.23 44.97
N LYS A 97 65.54 51.51 45.21
CA LYS A 97 64.18 52.04 44.97
C LYS A 97 63.81 51.97 43.49
N THR A 98 64.69 52.41 42.60
CA THR A 98 64.44 52.35 41.15
C THR A 98 64.28 50.92 40.65
N ALA A 99 65.12 49.98 41.12
CA ALA A 99 65.00 48.56 40.78
C ALA A 99 63.69 47.95 41.30
N LEU A 100 63.22 48.38 42.47
CA LEU A 100 61.97 47.91 43.05
C LEU A 100 60.75 48.49 42.31
N GLU A 101 60.81 49.73 41.85
CA GLU A 101 59.77 50.34 41.03
C GLU A 101 59.69 49.71 39.63
N THR A 102 60.82 49.48 38.96
CA THR A 102 60.83 48.79 37.66
C THR A 102 60.38 47.35 37.77
N ALA A 103 60.78 46.64 38.83
CA ALA A 103 60.28 45.29 39.10
C ALA A 103 58.76 45.28 39.32
N LYS A 104 58.23 46.22 40.12
CA LYS A 104 56.77 46.36 40.32
C LYS A 104 56.02 46.66 39.03
N ALA A 105 56.53 47.59 38.23
CA ALA A 105 55.93 47.93 36.94
C ALA A 105 55.88 46.72 35.99
N TRP A 106 56.98 45.96 35.91
CA TRP A 106 57.02 44.75 35.09
C TRP A 106 56.09 43.64 35.61
N THR A 107 55.99 43.46 36.93
CA THR A 107 55.04 42.50 37.51
C THR A 107 53.59 42.89 37.27
N GLU A 108 53.26 44.18 37.29
CA GLU A 108 51.89 44.64 37.02
C GLU A 108 51.55 44.50 35.54
N GLU A 109 52.48 44.87 34.63
CA GLU A 109 52.28 44.71 33.18
C GLU A 109 52.12 43.23 32.79
N THR A 110 52.90 42.33 33.39
CA THR A 110 52.75 40.89 33.16
C THR A 110 51.45 40.34 33.75
N ARG A 111 51.01 40.85 34.91
CA ARG A 111 49.70 40.51 35.49
C ARG A 111 48.55 40.94 34.59
N GLU A 112 48.58 42.17 34.08
CA GLU A 112 47.57 42.68 33.15
C GLU A 112 47.53 41.89 31.83
N LYS A 113 48.69 41.55 31.24
CA LYS A 113 48.75 40.71 30.04
C LYS A 113 48.14 39.32 30.29
N MET A 114 48.48 38.67 31.40
CA MET A 114 47.90 37.38 31.76
C MET A 114 46.38 37.46 31.98
N GLU A 115 45.89 38.54 32.59
CA GLU A 115 44.46 38.74 32.83
C GLU A 115 43.71 38.98 31.51
N ASN A 116 44.27 39.79 30.60
CA ASN A 116 43.74 39.99 29.25
C ASN A 116 43.75 38.71 28.42
N ASP A 117 44.85 37.94 28.43
CA ASP A 117 44.95 36.67 27.71
C ASP A 117 43.94 35.64 28.25
N ARG A 118 43.73 35.60 29.57
CA ARG A 118 42.72 34.73 30.19
C ARG A 118 41.31 35.14 29.76
N HIS A 119 41.00 36.44 29.76
CA HIS A 119 39.72 36.95 29.28
C HIS A 119 39.49 36.64 27.80
N ALA A 120 40.50 36.83 26.94
CA ALA A 120 40.43 36.50 25.53
C ALA A 120 40.21 35.01 25.29
N MET A 121 40.93 34.13 26.01
CA MET A 121 40.70 32.68 25.93
C MET A 121 39.30 32.29 26.40
N GLU A 122 38.78 32.91 27.45
CA GLU A 122 37.47 32.58 28.00
C GLU A 122 36.33 33.06 27.08
N GLU A 123 36.49 34.20 26.40
CA GLU A 123 35.57 34.65 25.35
C GLU A 123 35.57 33.72 24.14
N GLU A 124 36.75 33.32 23.64
CA GLU A 124 36.84 32.35 22.53
C GLU A 124 36.27 30.98 22.92
N ARG A 125 36.45 30.55 24.17
CA ARG A 125 35.84 29.31 24.67
C ARG A 125 34.31 29.41 24.69
N LYS A 126 33.74 30.54 25.12
CA LYS A 126 32.29 30.76 25.08
C LYS A 126 31.76 30.77 23.64
N LYS A 127 32.42 31.48 22.72
CA LYS A 127 32.03 31.51 21.30
C LYS A 127 32.04 30.11 20.69
N SER A 128 33.11 29.34 20.94
CA SER A 128 33.21 27.96 20.43
C SER A 128 32.18 27.02 21.07
N GLU A 129 31.88 27.16 22.37
CA GLU A 129 30.80 26.43 23.04
C GLU A 129 29.42 26.77 22.42
N GLU A 130 29.14 28.04 22.11
CA GLU A 130 27.91 28.49 21.45
C GLU A 130 27.80 27.99 20.00
N GLU A 131 28.89 27.99 19.25
CA GLU A 131 28.95 27.44 17.89
C GLU A 131 28.73 25.92 17.90
N LEU A 132 29.36 25.19 18.83
CA LEU A 132 29.13 23.76 19.02
C LEU A 132 27.68 23.46 19.40
N PHE A 133 27.07 24.28 20.27
CA PHE A 133 25.67 24.13 20.64
C PHE A 133 24.75 24.34 19.43
N ARG A 134 24.97 25.41 18.64
CA ARG A 134 24.22 25.67 17.40
C ARG A 134 24.37 24.52 16.41
N ALA A 135 25.59 24.04 16.16
CA ALA A 135 25.84 22.90 15.27
C ALA A 135 25.15 21.61 15.76
N CYS A 136 25.11 21.36 17.07
CA CYS A 136 24.39 20.23 17.65
C CYS A 136 22.87 20.35 17.46
N GLN A 137 22.32 21.56 17.63
CA GLN A 137 20.90 21.82 17.44
C GLN A 137 20.49 21.66 15.97
N GLU A 138 21.26 22.20 15.03
CA GLU A 138 21.05 22.05 13.58
C GLU A 138 21.14 20.57 13.18
N ARG A 139 22.14 19.84 13.68
CA ARG A 139 22.27 18.40 13.44
C ARG A 139 21.07 17.62 13.98
N ALA A 140 20.58 17.96 15.17
CA ALA A 140 19.40 17.31 15.76
C ALA A 140 18.14 17.60 14.93
N GLN A 141 17.97 18.83 14.45
CA GLN A 141 16.88 19.21 13.57
C GLN A 141 16.96 18.44 12.23
N ALA A 142 18.12 18.40 11.59
CA ALA A 142 18.33 17.67 10.35
C ALA A 142 18.04 16.17 10.48
N ILE A 143 18.33 15.56 11.64
CA ILE A 143 17.99 14.16 11.92
C ILE A 143 16.47 13.98 11.98
N ARG A 144 15.75 14.87 12.66
CA ARG A 144 14.27 14.83 12.75
C ARG A 144 13.64 14.97 11.37
N GLU A 145 14.05 16.00 10.62
CA GLU A 145 13.54 16.24 9.26
C GLU A 145 13.82 15.06 8.33
N ARG A 146 15.00 14.43 8.43
CA ARG A 146 15.33 13.21 7.69
C ARG A 146 14.43 12.04 8.08
N ASP A 147 14.17 11.85 9.37
CA ASP A 147 13.36 10.73 9.85
C ASP A 147 11.88 10.92 9.49
N ASP A 148 11.36 12.15 9.57
CA ASP A 148 10.03 12.52 9.09
C ASP A 148 9.90 12.27 7.58
N ALA A 149 10.89 12.71 6.79
CA ALA A 149 10.91 12.45 5.35
C ALA A 149 10.92 10.94 5.02
N ARG A 150 11.62 10.13 5.82
CA ARG A 150 11.62 8.67 5.66
C ARG A 150 10.28 8.04 6.00
N ILE A 151 9.58 8.52 7.04
CA ILE A 151 8.23 8.06 7.38
C ILE A 151 7.28 8.38 6.24
N ILE A 152 7.28 9.63 5.77
CA ILE A 152 6.42 10.07 4.65
C ILE A 152 6.73 9.27 3.38
N ALA A 153 8.00 8.99 3.09
CA ALA A 153 8.38 8.18 1.93
C ALA A 153 7.83 6.74 2.03
N LYS A 154 7.95 6.10 3.20
CA LYS A 154 7.38 4.76 3.44
C LYS A 154 5.86 4.75 3.34
N GLU A 155 5.19 5.76 3.87
CA GLU A 155 3.73 5.90 3.77
C GLU A 155 3.29 6.08 2.31
N LYS A 156 3.99 6.93 1.55
CA LYS A 156 3.74 7.11 0.11
C LYS A 156 3.96 5.83 -0.68
N GLU A 157 5.03 5.07 -0.37
CA GLU A 157 5.30 3.77 -1.00
C GLU A 157 4.19 2.76 -0.67
N SER A 158 3.77 2.67 0.59
CA SER A 158 2.65 1.82 1.02
C SER A 158 1.33 2.20 0.32
N ASN A 159 1.01 3.49 0.27
CA ASN A 159 -0.20 4.00 -0.39
C ASN A 159 -0.17 3.74 -1.90
N ASN A 160 0.98 3.93 -2.55
CA ASN A 160 1.13 3.66 -3.98
C ASN A 160 0.97 2.16 -4.27
N ASN A 161 1.58 1.29 -3.45
CA ASN A 161 1.41 -0.16 -3.56
C ASN A 161 -0.05 -0.60 -3.36
N LEU A 162 -0.76 0.01 -2.41
CA LEU A 162 -2.19 -0.24 -2.21
C LEU A 162 -3.01 0.20 -3.42
N LEU A 163 -2.77 1.41 -3.93
CA LEU A 163 -3.48 1.93 -5.09
C LEU A 163 -3.23 1.07 -6.33
N LEU A 164 -1.99 0.62 -6.53
CA LEU A 164 -1.64 -0.27 -7.63
C LEU A 164 -2.42 -1.59 -7.54
N ARG A 165 -2.50 -2.20 -6.35
CA ARG A 165 -3.31 -3.41 -6.13
C ARG A 165 -4.80 -3.18 -6.39
N GLN A 166 -5.34 -2.04 -5.99
CA GLN A 166 -6.72 -1.68 -6.27
C GLN A 166 -6.96 -1.50 -7.77
N MET A 167 -6.04 -0.83 -8.48
CA MET A 167 -6.12 -0.67 -9.92
C MET A 167 -6.06 -2.02 -10.65
N THR A 168 -5.15 -2.92 -10.28
CA THR A 168 -5.08 -4.25 -10.89
C THR A 168 -6.34 -5.07 -10.64
N SER A 169 -6.91 -5.01 -9.44
CA SER A 169 -8.17 -5.67 -9.11
C SER A 169 -9.33 -5.13 -9.95
N MET A 170 -9.43 -3.80 -10.10
CA MET A 170 -10.47 -3.20 -10.96
C MET A 170 -10.27 -3.54 -12.43
N GLU A 171 -9.03 -3.62 -12.92
CA GLU A 171 -8.75 -4.05 -14.30
C GLU A 171 -9.21 -5.48 -14.56
N GLU A 172 -9.03 -6.38 -13.59
CA GLU A 172 -9.55 -7.75 -13.64
C GLU A 172 -11.08 -7.78 -13.65
N GLU A 173 -11.72 -7.01 -12.77
CA GLU A 173 -13.19 -6.87 -12.76
C GLU A 173 -13.73 -6.30 -14.07
N LEU A 174 -13.07 -5.29 -14.64
CA LEU A 174 -13.44 -4.72 -15.94
C LEU A 174 -13.29 -5.73 -17.07
N LYS A 175 -12.24 -6.54 -17.07
CA LYS A 175 -12.10 -7.65 -18.03
C LYS A 175 -13.25 -8.64 -17.89
N GLY A 176 -13.57 -9.06 -16.67
CA GLY A 176 -14.72 -9.95 -16.40
C GLY A 176 -16.05 -9.34 -16.85
N TYR A 177 -16.26 -8.05 -16.63
CA TYR A 177 -17.43 -7.34 -17.13
C TYR A 177 -17.50 -7.32 -18.66
N HIS A 178 -16.39 -7.08 -19.34
CA HIS A 178 -16.32 -7.11 -20.81
C HIS A 178 -16.61 -8.50 -21.38
N GLU A 179 -16.06 -9.56 -20.77
CA GLU A 179 -16.35 -10.94 -21.14
C GLU A 179 -17.83 -11.28 -20.94
N LEU A 180 -18.40 -10.92 -19.79
CA LEU A 180 -19.82 -11.13 -19.50
C LEU A 180 -20.71 -10.36 -20.47
N LYS A 181 -20.33 -9.12 -20.82
CA LYS A 181 -21.04 -8.32 -21.82
C LYS A 181 -20.98 -8.96 -23.20
N ALA A 182 -19.84 -9.52 -23.61
CA ALA A 182 -19.70 -10.24 -24.87
C ALA A 182 -20.58 -11.50 -24.91
N GLN A 183 -20.62 -12.27 -23.82
CA GLN A 183 -21.52 -13.43 -23.68
C GLN A 183 -22.99 -13.02 -23.74
N TYR A 184 -23.35 -11.90 -23.11
CA TYR A 184 -24.72 -11.38 -23.17
C TYR A 184 -25.11 -10.98 -24.60
N THR A 185 -24.21 -10.32 -25.34
CA THR A 185 -24.48 -9.95 -26.73
C THR A 185 -24.61 -11.16 -27.65
N SER A 186 -23.76 -12.18 -27.50
CA SER A 186 -23.89 -13.40 -28.30
C SER A 186 -25.18 -14.13 -27.98
N LEU A 187 -25.55 -14.25 -26.71
CA LEU A 187 -26.81 -14.88 -26.31
C LEU A 187 -28.03 -14.10 -26.82
N GLN A 188 -27.94 -12.77 -26.88
CA GLN A 188 -29.00 -11.93 -27.44
C GLN A 188 -29.14 -12.13 -28.96
N GLU A 189 -28.04 -12.34 -29.67
CA GLU A 189 -28.04 -12.71 -31.10
C GLU A 189 -28.61 -14.12 -31.30
N ASP A 190 -28.17 -15.12 -30.53
CA ASP A 190 -28.71 -16.48 -30.58
C ASP A 190 -30.23 -16.49 -30.32
N HIS A 191 -30.70 -15.72 -29.35
CA HIS A 191 -32.12 -15.62 -29.05
C HIS A 191 -32.90 -14.96 -30.19
N ARG A 192 -32.32 -13.96 -30.87
CA ARG A 192 -32.91 -13.32 -32.04
C ARG A 192 -33.03 -14.32 -33.20
N ASP A 193 -31.97 -15.08 -33.46
CA ASP A 193 -31.95 -16.09 -34.52
C ASP A 193 -32.96 -17.20 -34.25
N LEU A 194 -33.08 -17.64 -32.99
CA LEU A 194 -34.08 -18.62 -32.58
C LEU A 194 -35.51 -18.10 -32.77
N ILE A 195 -35.78 -16.82 -32.47
CA ILE A 195 -37.08 -16.19 -32.71
C ILE A 195 -37.41 -16.18 -34.21
N GLU A 196 -36.46 -15.79 -35.07
CA GLU A 196 -36.68 -15.76 -36.52
C GLU A 196 -36.90 -17.17 -37.08
N LYS A 197 -36.13 -18.17 -36.61
CA LYS A 197 -36.34 -19.57 -36.98
C LYS A 197 -37.73 -20.07 -36.58
N ASN A 198 -38.16 -19.79 -35.34
CA ASN A 198 -39.49 -20.17 -34.86
C ASN A 198 -40.60 -19.49 -35.66
N LYS A 199 -40.46 -18.21 -36.04
CA LYS A 199 -41.43 -17.53 -36.92
C LYS A 199 -41.53 -18.21 -38.28
N GLU A 200 -40.40 -18.61 -38.85
CA GLU A 200 -40.35 -19.28 -40.14
C GLU A 200 -40.97 -20.68 -40.08
N ASP A 201 -40.69 -21.44 -39.01
CA ASP A 201 -41.30 -22.75 -38.78
C ASP A 201 -42.82 -22.64 -38.57
N ILE A 202 -43.28 -21.61 -37.85
CA ILE A 202 -44.72 -21.30 -37.71
C ILE A 202 -45.34 -20.99 -39.08
N ARG A 203 -44.69 -20.20 -39.94
CA ARG A 203 -45.19 -19.91 -41.29
C ARG A 203 -45.34 -21.20 -42.11
N LYS A 204 -44.30 -22.04 -42.14
CA LYS A 204 -44.31 -23.33 -42.85
C LYS A 204 -45.41 -24.25 -42.34
N MET A 205 -45.58 -24.37 -41.02
CA MET A 205 -46.67 -25.15 -40.45
C MET A 205 -48.05 -24.57 -40.81
N THR A 206 -48.18 -23.25 -40.80
CA THR A 206 -49.44 -22.57 -41.16
C THR A 206 -49.80 -22.81 -42.62
N ASP A 207 -48.83 -22.72 -43.53
CA ASP A 207 -49.04 -23.01 -44.96
C ASP A 207 -49.40 -24.48 -45.18
N SER A 208 -48.69 -25.40 -44.52
CA SER A 208 -48.98 -26.84 -44.59
C SER A 208 -50.38 -27.16 -44.04
N LEU A 209 -50.79 -26.52 -42.95
CA LEU A 209 -52.13 -26.65 -42.39
C LEU A 209 -53.17 -26.15 -43.38
N ARG A 210 -52.94 -25.01 -44.04
CA ARG A 210 -53.84 -24.45 -45.04
C ARG A 210 -54.01 -25.39 -46.24
N GLU A 211 -52.92 -25.99 -46.71
CA GLU A 211 -52.95 -26.98 -47.80
C GLU A 211 -53.74 -28.23 -47.38
N ALA A 212 -53.49 -28.76 -46.17
CA ALA A 212 -54.23 -29.90 -45.63
C ALA A 212 -55.73 -29.61 -45.47
N GLU A 213 -56.09 -28.41 -44.99
CA GLU A 213 -57.49 -27.96 -44.88
C GLU A 213 -58.18 -27.87 -46.23
N GLN A 214 -57.48 -27.38 -47.26
CA GLN A 214 -58.00 -27.33 -48.63
C GLN A 214 -58.22 -28.74 -49.20
N ALA A 215 -57.24 -29.63 -49.06
CA ALA A 215 -57.36 -31.02 -49.47
C ALA A 215 -58.52 -31.73 -48.76
N LEU A 216 -58.69 -31.49 -47.46
CA LEU A 216 -59.81 -32.03 -46.69
C LEU A 216 -61.16 -31.51 -47.20
N LYS A 217 -61.25 -30.23 -47.56
CA LYS A 217 -62.46 -29.63 -48.12
C LYS A 217 -62.82 -30.23 -49.48
N GLU A 218 -61.83 -30.47 -50.33
CA GLU A 218 -62.01 -31.13 -51.62
C GLU A 218 -62.43 -32.59 -51.45
N ALA A 219 -61.78 -33.33 -50.55
CA ALA A 219 -62.14 -34.71 -50.22
C ALA A 219 -63.57 -34.81 -49.68
N LYS A 220 -64.00 -33.89 -48.81
CA LYS A 220 -65.39 -33.82 -48.32
C LYS A 220 -66.39 -33.60 -49.46
N LYS A 221 -66.12 -32.67 -50.38
CA LYS A 221 -66.97 -32.46 -51.57
C LYS A 221 -67.03 -33.70 -52.46
N ALA A 222 -65.90 -34.37 -52.67
CA ALA A 222 -65.84 -35.61 -53.44
C ALA A 222 -66.66 -36.72 -52.76
N TYR A 223 -66.54 -36.86 -51.44
CA TYR A 223 -67.34 -37.80 -50.66
C TYR A 223 -68.84 -37.50 -50.73
N GLU A 224 -69.26 -36.24 -50.62
CA GLU A 224 -70.66 -35.83 -50.77
C GLU A 224 -71.22 -36.19 -52.15
N LYS A 225 -70.45 -35.91 -53.22
CA LYS A 225 -70.82 -36.30 -54.59
C LYS A 225 -70.96 -37.80 -54.73
N LEU A 226 -69.96 -38.56 -54.28
CA LEU A 226 -69.97 -40.02 -54.36
C LEU A 226 -71.12 -40.63 -53.55
N SER A 227 -71.42 -40.06 -52.37
CA SER A 227 -72.55 -40.49 -51.55
C SER A 227 -73.89 -40.21 -52.27
N ALA A 228 -74.02 -39.11 -53.00
CA ALA A 228 -75.22 -38.81 -53.78
C ALA A 228 -75.35 -39.73 -55.01
N GLU A 229 -74.25 -40.01 -55.70
CA GLU A 229 -74.22 -41.00 -56.79
C GLU A 229 -74.59 -42.40 -56.27
N PHE A 230 -74.08 -42.78 -55.09
CA PHE A 230 -74.42 -44.06 -54.47
C PHE A 230 -75.90 -44.17 -54.12
N THR A 231 -76.54 -43.10 -53.61
CA THR A 231 -77.99 -43.14 -53.31
C THR A 231 -78.84 -43.25 -54.57
N VAL A 232 -78.45 -42.56 -55.65
CA VAL A 232 -79.10 -42.69 -56.98
C VAL A 232 -78.93 -44.10 -57.52
N SER A 233 -77.70 -44.63 -57.57
CA SER A 233 -77.43 -45.99 -58.04
C SER A 233 -78.14 -47.05 -57.19
N LYS A 234 -78.26 -46.84 -55.87
CA LYS A 234 -79.05 -47.70 -54.98
C LYS A 234 -80.55 -47.65 -55.29
N ALA A 235 -81.09 -46.50 -55.68
CA ALA A 235 -82.47 -46.37 -56.12
C ALA A 235 -82.69 -47.07 -57.47
N GLU A 236 -81.81 -46.84 -58.44
CA GLU A 236 -81.85 -47.48 -59.76
C GLU A 236 -81.78 -49.01 -59.67
N THR A 237 -80.86 -49.54 -58.85
CA THR A 237 -80.76 -50.99 -58.62
C THR A 237 -82.03 -51.55 -57.98
N LYS A 238 -82.67 -50.81 -57.06
CA LYS A 238 -83.97 -51.18 -56.48
C LYS A 238 -85.06 -51.20 -57.56
N ASP A 239 -85.15 -50.18 -58.39
CA ASP A 239 -86.14 -50.10 -59.47
C ASP A 239 -85.93 -51.21 -60.51
N LEU A 240 -84.67 -51.49 -60.90
CA LEU A 240 -84.31 -52.61 -61.77
C LEU A 240 -84.67 -53.97 -61.14
N THR A 241 -84.49 -54.16 -59.83
CA THR A 241 -84.95 -55.39 -59.17
C THR A 241 -86.48 -55.53 -59.20
N VAL A 242 -87.23 -54.43 -59.01
CA VAL A 242 -88.69 -54.46 -59.13
C VAL A 242 -89.10 -54.78 -60.57
N ALA A 243 -88.49 -54.17 -61.57
CA ALA A 243 -88.76 -54.46 -62.98
C ALA A 243 -88.44 -55.92 -63.34
N ASN A 244 -87.29 -56.44 -62.90
CA ASN A 244 -86.90 -57.83 -63.12
C ASN A 244 -87.89 -58.80 -62.45
N THR A 245 -88.35 -58.54 -61.23
CA THR A 245 -89.37 -59.41 -60.59
C THR A 245 -90.71 -59.37 -61.32
N ALA A 246 -91.13 -58.20 -61.83
CA ALA A 246 -92.34 -58.07 -62.63
C ALA A 246 -92.22 -58.83 -63.96
N LEU A 247 -91.09 -58.72 -64.67
CA LEU A 247 -90.81 -59.47 -65.89
C LEU A 247 -90.78 -60.98 -65.62
N SER A 248 -90.12 -61.43 -64.55
CA SER A 248 -90.14 -62.85 -64.14
C SER A 248 -91.56 -63.35 -63.89
N HIS A 249 -92.41 -62.58 -63.21
CA HIS A 249 -93.83 -62.95 -63.05
C HIS A 249 -94.59 -63.00 -64.37
N GLN A 250 -94.27 -62.10 -65.31
CA GLN A 250 -94.90 -62.10 -66.63
C GLN A 250 -94.45 -63.29 -67.48
N ILE A 251 -93.18 -63.68 -67.43
CA ILE A 251 -92.65 -64.89 -68.06
C ILE A 251 -93.40 -66.12 -67.53
N VAL A 252 -93.52 -66.27 -66.20
CA VAL A 252 -94.27 -67.40 -65.60
C VAL A 252 -95.73 -67.42 -66.05
N LYS A 253 -96.40 -66.26 -66.16
CA LYS A 253 -97.78 -66.19 -66.68
C LYS A 253 -97.87 -66.64 -68.14
N LEU A 254 -96.94 -66.18 -68.98
CA LEU A 254 -96.90 -66.56 -70.40
C LEU A 254 -96.59 -68.06 -70.56
N GLU A 255 -95.68 -68.61 -69.76
CA GLU A 255 -95.39 -70.05 -69.71
C GLU A 255 -96.63 -70.87 -69.32
N GLN A 256 -97.36 -70.45 -68.28
CA GLN A 256 -98.61 -71.10 -67.87
C GLN A 256 -99.69 -71.00 -68.96
N GLN A 257 -99.76 -69.87 -69.66
CA GLN A 257 -100.71 -69.68 -70.76
C GLN A 257 -100.35 -70.59 -71.94
N ALA A 258 -99.07 -70.65 -72.33
CA ALA A 258 -98.59 -71.56 -73.37
C ALA A 258 -98.87 -73.03 -73.03
N LEU A 259 -98.73 -73.42 -71.76
CA LEU A 259 -99.06 -74.77 -71.29
C LEU A 259 -100.56 -75.08 -71.41
N LYS A 260 -101.42 -74.12 -71.06
CA LYS A 260 -102.88 -74.26 -71.25
C LYS A 260 -103.27 -74.38 -72.71
N ASP A 261 -102.68 -73.53 -73.56
CA ASP A 261 -102.95 -73.52 -75.00
C ASP A 261 -102.46 -74.82 -75.66
N ALA A 262 -101.30 -75.34 -75.23
CA ALA A 262 -100.79 -76.65 -75.66
C ALA A 262 -101.72 -77.81 -75.21
N GLY A 263 -102.18 -77.81 -73.96
CA GLY A 263 -103.14 -78.81 -73.49
C GLY A 263 -104.49 -78.75 -74.21
N ALA A 264 -104.96 -77.55 -74.56
CA ALA A 264 -106.15 -77.38 -75.38
C ALA A 264 -105.96 -77.92 -76.81
N ALA A 265 -104.76 -77.73 -77.39
CA ALA A 265 -104.40 -78.27 -78.69
C ALA A 265 -104.30 -79.80 -78.69
N GLU A 266 -103.70 -80.41 -77.65
CA GLU A 266 -103.68 -81.87 -77.47
C GLU A 266 -105.08 -82.45 -77.36
N LEU A 267 -105.97 -81.83 -76.58
CA LEU A 267 -107.35 -82.29 -76.41
C LEU A 267 -108.17 -82.16 -77.71
N ALA A 268 -107.87 -81.14 -78.53
CA ALA A 268 -108.46 -81.00 -79.87
C ALA A 268 -107.96 -82.09 -80.82
N LEU A 269 -106.68 -82.44 -80.74
CA LEU A 269 -106.08 -83.51 -81.53
C LEU A 269 -106.63 -84.88 -81.13
N GLU A 270 -106.75 -85.16 -79.83
CA GLU A 270 -107.34 -86.40 -79.31
C GLU A 270 -108.80 -86.57 -79.76
N LYS A 271 -109.60 -85.49 -79.74
CA LYS A 271 -110.96 -85.51 -80.29
C LYS A 271 -110.98 -85.80 -81.79
N ALA A 272 -110.04 -85.24 -82.55
CA ALA A 272 -109.93 -85.49 -83.98
C ALA A 272 -109.52 -86.92 -84.29
N VAL A 273 -108.57 -87.50 -83.53
CA VAL A 273 -108.15 -88.90 -83.64
C VAL A 273 -109.30 -89.83 -83.29
N ASN A 274 -109.98 -89.64 -82.16
CA ASN A 274 -111.14 -90.44 -81.77
C ASN A 274 -112.27 -90.42 -82.82
N LYS A 275 -112.48 -89.27 -83.47
CA LYS A 275 -113.46 -89.17 -84.55
C LYS A 275 -113.04 -90.01 -85.76
N LYS A 276 -111.76 -89.96 -86.13
CA LYS A 276 -111.18 -90.76 -87.22
C LYS A 276 -111.21 -92.26 -86.93
N GLU A 277 -110.93 -92.67 -85.69
CA GLU A 277 -111.01 -94.08 -85.27
C GLU A 277 -112.45 -94.61 -85.40
N LYS A 278 -113.45 -93.84 -84.97
CA LYS A 278 -114.87 -94.21 -85.16
C LYS A 278 -115.24 -94.34 -86.65
N GLU A 279 -114.74 -93.45 -87.51
CA GLU A 279 -114.94 -93.56 -88.96
C GLU A 279 -114.27 -94.81 -89.53
N MET A 280 -113.07 -95.15 -89.06
CA MET A 280 -112.33 -96.35 -89.49
C MET A 280 -113.02 -97.64 -89.05
N ASP A 281 -113.56 -97.71 -87.83
CA ASP A 281 -114.34 -98.85 -87.35
C ASP A 281 -115.62 -99.08 -88.19
N ILE A 282 -116.25 -98.01 -88.64
CA ILE A 282 -117.42 -98.09 -89.53
C ILE A 282 -117.00 -98.65 -90.90
N GLN A 283 -115.86 -98.21 -91.43
CA GLN A 283 -115.31 -98.72 -92.70
C GLN A 283 -114.92 -100.19 -92.61
N LEU A 284 -114.29 -100.62 -91.49
CA LEU A 284 -113.95 -102.03 -91.24
C LEU A 284 -115.19 -102.93 -91.22
N ARG A 285 -116.27 -102.51 -90.53
CA ARG A 285 -117.54 -103.28 -90.55
C ARG A 285 -118.19 -103.35 -91.94
N GLN A 286 -118.01 -102.34 -92.77
CA GLN A 286 -118.47 -102.37 -94.17
C GLN A 286 -117.62 -103.33 -95.01
N ALA A 287 -116.30 -103.29 -94.85
CA ALA A 287 -115.38 -104.20 -95.52
C ALA A 287 -115.63 -105.67 -95.12
N ASP A 288 -115.91 -105.95 -93.85
CA ASP A 288 -116.25 -107.31 -93.38
C ASP A 288 -117.54 -107.84 -94.01
N LYS A 289 -118.56 -106.97 -94.19
CA LYS A 289 -119.80 -107.34 -94.89
C LYS A 289 -119.54 -107.65 -96.37
N GLU A 290 -118.67 -106.89 -97.03
CA GLU A 290 -118.27 -107.17 -98.42
C GLU A 290 -117.45 -108.45 -98.54
N ASN A 291 -116.51 -108.69 -97.62
CA ASN A 291 -115.73 -109.92 -97.58
C ASN A 291 -116.60 -111.16 -97.36
N ALA A 292 -117.58 -111.09 -96.46
CA ALA A 292 -118.56 -112.17 -96.30
C ALA A 292 -119.35 -112.44 -97.59
N ARG A 293 -119.70 -111.38 -98.32
CA ARG A 293 -120.40 -111.47 -99.62
C ARG A 293 -119.53 -112.11 -100.70
N LEU A 294 -118.26 -111.70 -100.79
CA LEU A 294 -117.28 -112.26 -101.73
C LEU A 294 -116.95 -113.72 -101.39
N THR A 295 -116.88 -114.07 -100.11
CA THR A 295 -116.63 -115.44 -99.66
C THR A 295 -117.78 -116.37 -100.08
N ALA A 296 -119.04 -115.93 -99.94
CA ALA A 296 -120.21 -116.69 -100.41
C ALA A 296 -120.20 -116.89 -101.94
N ILE A 297 -119.78 -115.88 -102.71
CA ILE A 297 -119.64 -115.98 -104.17
C ILE A 297 -118.52 -116.97 -104.56
N ILE A 298 -117.39 -116.94 -103.84
CA ILE A 298 -116.27 -117.88 -104.06
C ILE A 298 -116.70 -119.32 -103.76
N GLU A 299 -117.48 -119.57 -102.71
CA GLU A 299 -118.03 -120.91 -102.42
C GLU A 299 -118.99 -121.39 -103.50
N GLN A 300 -119.84 -120.50 -104.03
CA GLN A 300 -120.76 -120.83 -105.13
C GLN A 300 -120.00 -121.17 -106.43
N LEU A 301 -118.90 -120.45 -106.71
CA LEU A 301 -118.03 -120.72 -107.85
C LEU A 301 -117.22 -122.01 -107.67
N LYS A 302 -116.80 -122.36 -106.45
CA LYS A 302 -116.15 -123.64 -106.15
C LYS A 302 -117.09 -124.83 -106.37
N LEU A 303 -118.34 -124.72 -105.94
CA LEU A 303 -119.37 -125.73 -106.20
C LEU A 303 -119.63 -125.91 -107.71
N GLN A 304 -119.69 -124.82 -108.47
CA GLN A 304 -119.80 -124.89 -109.93
C GLN A 304 -118.56 -125.52 -110.60
N TYR A 305 -117.37 -125.31 -110.04
CA TYR A 305 -116.13 -125.91 -110.54
C TYR A 305 -116.04 -127.41 -110.26
N GLU A 306 -116.51 -127.87 -109.09
CA GLU A 306 -116.60 -129.30 -108.73
C GLU A 306 -117.64 -130.06 -109.59
N ASP A 307 -118.77 -129.43 -109.93
CA ASP A 307 -119.75 -130.02 -110.85
C ASP A 307 -119.24 -130.06 -112.31
N HIS A 308 -118.46 -129.06 -112.74
CA HIS A 308 -117.88 -129.05 -114.09
C HIS A 308 -116.71 -130.05 -114.25
N THR A 309 -115.94 -130.31 -113.18
CA THR A 309 -114.87 -131.33 -113.23
C THR A 309 -115.38 -132.76 -113.18
N ARG A 310 -116.55 -133.03 -112.57
CA ARG A 310 -117.24 -134.33 -112.71
C ARG A 310 -117.77 -134.57 -114.12
N SER A 311 -118.27 -133.54 -114.81
CA SER A 311 -118.79 -133.66 -116.18
C SER A 311 -117.71 -133.92 -117.24
N VAL A 312 -116.43 -133.59 -116.98
CA VAL A 312 -115.33 -133.75 -117.96
C VAL A 312 -114.60 -135.09 -117.85
N HIS A 313 -114.75 -135.85 -116.76
CA HIS A 313 -114.15 -137.19 -116.63
C HIS A 313 -115.05 -138.35 -117.13
N GLU A 314 -116.31 -138.10 -117.52
CA GLU A 314 -117.18 -139.10 -118.17
C GLU A 314 -117.05 -139.12 -119.72
N GLU A 315 -116.30 -138.19 -120.34
CA GLU A 315 -116.13 -138.14 -121.81
C GLU A 315 -114.74 -138.52 -122.34
N GLN A 316 -113.81 -139.01 -121.50
CA GLN A 316 -112.55 -139.62 -121.98
C GLN A 316 -112.17 -140.92 -121.24
N LYS A 317 -112.88 -141.99 -121.64
CA LYS A 317 -112.68 -143.46 -121.42
C LYS A 317 -113.16 -144.11 -120.12
#